data_AF-A0A1S4AFH4-F1
#
_entry.id   AF-A0A1S4AFH4-F1
#
_cell.length_a   1.000
_cell.length_b   1.000
_cell.length_c   1.000
_cell.angle_alpha   90.00
_cell.angle_beta   90.00
_cell.angle_gamma   90.00
#
_symmetry.space_group_name_H-M   'P 1'
#
loop_
_entity.id
_entity.type
_entity.pdbx_description
1 polymer ?
#
loop_
_entity_poly.entity_id
_entity_poly.type
_entity_poly.pdbx_seq_one_letter_code
_entity_poly.pdbx_strand_id
1 'polypeptide(L)'
;MDAFHFDEIIKVRKVDADGKKYDKVSRIEARCHDGETSIQLDINSELYPMQPRELYRMVVSKTLNMDGSAVTSHPPEGEQKSLADKFEYIVHGLVYKVSMDTSGPDKKVVVYVSFGGLQLMLKSDPLKVQKFKLDEKLFLLLRKMTK
;
A
#
# COMPACT_ATOMS: atom_id res chain seq x y z
N MET A 1 16.68 2.59 12.71
CA MET A 1 16.54 2.21 11.29
C MET A 1 15.25 1.43 11.16
N ASP A 2 14.14 2.13 10.98
CA ASP A 2 12.80 1.53 11.08
C ASP A 2 11.93 2.15 9.99
N ALA A 3 12.33 1.94 8.74
CA ALA A 3 11.97 2.84 7.64
C ALA A 3 10.51 2.72 7.18
N PHE A 4 9.93 1.51 7.19
CA PHE A 4 8.62 1.25 6.57
C PHE A 4 7.65 0.54 7.50
N HIS A 5 6.37 0.82 7.28
CA HIS A 5 5.22 0.13 7.89
C HIS A 5 4.97 -1.19 7.19
N PHE A 6 5.28 -1.22 5.89
CA PHE A 6 5.12 -2.36 5.03
C PHE A 6 6.10 -2.25 3.87
N ASP A 7 6.77 -3.33 3.49
CA ASP A 7 7.66 -3.42 2.32
C ASP A 7 7.70 -4.87 1.86
N GLU A 8 6.83 -5.21 0.91
CA GLU A 8 6.64 -6.59 0.46
C GLU A 8 6.42 -6.65 -1.05
N ILE A 9 6.66 -7.84 -1.62
CA ILE A 9 6.27 -8.15 -2.99
C ILE A 9 4.85 -8.74 -2.98
N ILE A 10 3.97 -8.11 -3.75
CA ILE A 10 2.57 -8.49 -3.89
C ILE A 10 2.35 -9.05 -5.29
N LYS A 11 1.53 -10.10 -5.39
CA LYS A 11 1.10 -10.70 -6.64
C LYS A 11 -0.37 -10.39 -6.87
N VAL A 12 -0.69 -9.77 -8.00
CA VAL A 12 -2.07 -9.50 -8.39
C VAL A 12 -2.76 -10.82 -8.70
N ARG A 13 -3.91 -11.06 -8.07
CA ARG A 13 -4.74 -12.25 -8.28
C ARG A 13 -5.90 -11.93 -9.21
N LYS A 14 -6.64 -10.88 -8.90
CA LYS A 14 -7.81 -10.44 -9.67
C LYS A 14 -7.83 -8.92 -9.76
N VAL A 15 -8.52 -8.45 -10.78
CA VAL A 15 -8.84 -7.05 -11.03
C VAL A 15 -10.34 -6.99 -11.27
N ASP A 16 -11.04 -6.14 -10.53
CA ASP A 16 -12.48 -5.93 -10.65
C ASP A 16 -13.29 -7.23 -10.57
N ALA A 17 -13.08 -8.03 -9.51
CA ALA A 17 -13.70 -9.35 -9.35
C ALA A 17 -15.24 -9.32 -9.36
N ASP A 18 -15.84 -8.23 -8.88
CA ASP A 18 -17.30 -7.99 -8.90
C ASP A 18 -17.76 -7.28 -10.19
N GLY A 19 -16.92 -7.25 -11.22
CA GLY A 19 -17.12 -6.45 -12.42
C GLY A 19 -16.61 -5.01 -12.29
N LYS A 20 -16.33 -4.38 -13.43
CA LYS A 20 -15.84 -3.00 -13.50
C LYS A 20 -16.97 -2.03 -13.15
N LYS A 21 -16.81 -1.30 -12.03
CA LYS A 21 -17.80 -0.34 -11.52
C LYS A 21 -17.48 1.12 -11.89
N TYR A 22 -16.21 1.41 -12.15
CA TYR A 22 -15.72 2.77 -12.43
C TYR A 22 -14.80 2.73 -13.65
N ASP A 23 -14.86 3.77 -14.49
CA ASP A 23 -14.10 3.78 -15.74
C ASP A 23 -12.59 3.89 -15.52
N LYS A 24 -12.18 4.69 -14.54
CA LYS A 24 -10.80 5.09 -14.25
C LYS A 24 -10.24 4.51 -12.95
N VAL A 25 -11.03 3.71 -12.24
CA VAL A 25 -10.63 3.10 -10.97
C VAL A 25 -10.88 1.61 -11.05
N SER A 26 -9.87 0.83 -10.71
CA SER A 26 -9.99 -0.63 -10.60
C SER A 26 -9.67 -1.08 -9.19
N ARG A 27 -10.40 -2.10 -8.73
CA ARG A 27 -10.18 -2.78 -7.46
C ARG A 27 -9.28 -3.98 -7.67
N ILE A 28 -8.09 -3.92 -7.10
CA ILE A 28 -7.05 -4.93 -7.20
C ILE A 28 -7.13 -5.85 -5.98
N GLU A 29 -7.25 -7.16 -6.22
CA GLU A 29 -7.04 -8.18 -5.20
C GLU A 29 -5.64 -8.76 -5.36
N ALA A 30 -4.81 -8.65 -4.33
CA ALA A 30 -3.45 -9.14 -4.33
C ALA A 30 -3.13 -9.94 -3.07
N ARG A 31 -2.05 -10.71 -3.13
CA ARG A 31 -1.53 -11.47 -1.98
C ARG A 31 -0.02 -11.34 -1.93
N CYS A 32 0.56 -11.28 -0.75
CA CYS A 32 2.01 -11.35 -0.60
C CYS A 32 2.53 -12.75 -0.93
N HIS A 33 3.84 -12.84 -1.19
CA HIS A 33 4.50 -14.11 -1.48
C HIS A 33 4.34 -15.15 -0.36
N ASP A 34 4.28 -14.70 0.89
CA ASP A 34 4.07 -15.55 2.07
C ASP A 34 2.71 -16.28 2.09
N GLY A 35 1.73 -15.82 1.31
CA GLY A 35 0.36 -16.29 1.38
C GLY A 35 -0.41 -15.83 2.64
N GLU A 36 0.23 -15.25 3.64
CA GLU A 36 -0.47 -14.86 4.86
C GLU A 36 -1.16 -13.49 4.73
N THR A 37 -0.64 -12.64 3.86
CA THR A 37 -1.11 -11.26 3.72
C THR A 37 -2.02 -11.09 2.51
N SER A 38 -3.26 -10.68 2.75
CA SER A 38 -4.26 -10.36 1.71
C SER A 38 -4.42 -8.86 1.56
N ILE A 39 -4.51 -8.40 0.31
CA ILE A 39 -4.59 -6.98 -0.04
C ILE A 39 -5.79 -6.76 -0.97
N GLN A 40 -6.58 -5.74 -0.67
CA GLN A 40 -7.53 -5.15 -1.61
C GLN A 40 -7.21 -3.67 -1.76
N LEU A 41 -6.91 -3.22 -2.98
CA LEU A 41 -6.44 -1.87 -3.26
C LEU A 41 -7.21 -1.28 -4.44
N ASP A 42 -7.81 -0.12 -4.26
CA ASP A 42 -8.34 0.69 -5.36
C ASP A 42 -7.20 1.53 -5.96
N ILE A 43 -7.03 1.47 -7.28
CA ILE A 43 -6.00 2.21 -8.02
C ILE A 43 -6.64 3.02 -9.15
N ASN A 44 -6.07 4.19 -9.46
CA ASN A 44 -6.38 4.87 -10.71
C ASN A 44 -5.80 4.06 -11.88
N SER A 45 -6.65 3.28 -12.54
CA SER A 45 -6.28 2.33 -13.58
C SER A 45 -6.00 2.98 -14.94
N GLU A 46 -6.37 4.24 -15.13
CA GLU A 46 -5.98 5.04 -16.30
C GLU A 46 -4.50 5.44 -16.21
N LEU A 47 -4.03 5.81 -15.01
CA LEU A 47 -2.65 6.23 -14.78
C LEU A 47 -1.70 5.05 -14.54
N TYR A 48 -2.16 4.02 -13.84
CA TYR A 48 -1.32 2.91 -13.43
C TYR A 48 -2.05 1.57 -13.56
N PRO A 49 -2.13 1.02 -14.78
CA PRO A 49 -2.83 -0.23 -15.03
C PRO A 49 -2.08 -1.42 -14.43
N MET A 50 -2.79 -2.19 -13.59
CA MET A 50 -2.27 -3.44 -13.01
C MET A 50 -3.01 -4.63 -13.60
N GLN A 51 -2.29 -5.72 -13.91
CA GLN A 51 -2.88 -6.93 -14.49
C GLN A 51 -2.74 -8.16 -13.59
N PRO A 52 -3.65 -9.15 -13.69
CA PRO A 52 -3.50 -10.42 -12.99
C PRO A 52 -2.16 -11.09 -13.28
N ARG A 53 -1.62 -11.77 -12.26
CA ARG A 53 -0.33 -12.51 -12.25
C ARG A 53 0.93 -11.65 -12.23
N GLU A 54 0.82 -10.34 -12.40
CA GLU A 54 1.95 -9.43 -12.27
C GLU A 54 2.41 -9.26 -10.82
N LEU A 55 3.68 -8.90 -10.65
CA LEU A 55 4.33 -8.68 -9.37
C LEU A 55 4.64 -7.19 -9.20
N TYR A 56 4.38 -6.69 -8.00
CA TYR A 56 4.65 -5.32 -7.63
C TYR A 56 5.35 -5.29 -6.28
N ARG A 57 6.33 -4.40 -6.12
CA ARG A 57 6.82 -4.05 -4.79
C ARG A 57 5.88 -2.99 -4.22
N MET A 58 5.34 -3.25 -3.04
CA MET A 58 4.46 -2.35 -2.32
C MET A 58 5.12 -1.91 -1.03
N VAL A 59 5.28 -0.60 -0.88
CA VAL A 59 5.83 0.03 0.32
C VAL A 59 4.81 0.98 0.93
N VAL A 60 4.70 0.95 2.26
CA VAL A 60 3.94 1.93 3.03
C VAL A 60 4.84 2.61 4.05
N SER A 61 4.85 3.94 4.04
CA SER A 61 5.78 4.75 4.84
C SER A 61 5.11 6.02 5.38
N LYS A 62 5.60 6.55 6.51
CA LYS A 62 5.22 7.90 7.00
C LYS A 62 5.85 9.03 6.19
N THR A 63 6.92 8.74 5.46
CA THR A 63 7.72 9.74 4.74
C THR A 63 8.28 9.22 3.43
N LEU A 64 8.59 10.14 2.52
CA LEU A 64 9.29 9.89 1.26
C LEU A 64 10.81 10.08 1.37
N ASN A 65 11.30 10.63 2.49
CA ASN A 65 12.72 10.84 2.71
C ASN A 65 13.42 9.52 3.00
N MET A 66 14.56 9.26 2.35
CA MET A 66 15.29 8.00 2.51
C MET A 66 15.84 7.78 3.93
N ASP A 67 16.07 8.85 4.68
CA ASP A 67 16.57 8.83 6.06
C ASP A 67 15.47 8.64 7.12
N GLY A 68 14.19 8.66 6.72
CA GLY A 68 13.05 8.54 7.62
C GLY A 68 12.63 9.85 8.29
N SER A 69 13.21 10.98 7.94
CA SER A 69 12.79 12.32 8.40
C SER A 69 11.41 12.71 7.86
N ALA A 70 10.68 13.58 8.55
CA ALA A 70 9.36 14.03 8.09
C ALA A 70 9.47 14.87 6.81
N VAL A 71 8.45 14.79 5.93
CA VAL A 71 8.37 15.64 4.73
C VAL A 71 8.14 17.10 5.18
N THR A 72 9.10 17.98 4.90
CA THR A 72 9.02 19.42 5.21
C THR A 72 8.41 20.20 4.05
N SER A 73 7.73 21.30 4.36
CA SER A 73 7.14 22.22 3.35
C SER A 73 8.18 22.93 2.48
N HIS A 74 9.44 22.95 2.92
CA HIS A 74 10.58 23.41 2.16
C HIS A 74 11.46 22.21 1.84
N PRO A 75 11.55 21.78 0.58
CA PRO A 75 12.57 20.82 0.17
C PRO A 75 13.94 21.43 0.48
N PRO A 76 14.85 20.69 1.15
CA PRO A 76 16.21 21.17 1.31
C PRO A 76 16.83 21.43 -0.07
N GLU A 77 17.60 22.51 -0.22
CA GLU A 77 18.33 22.83 -1.46
C GLU A 77 19.30 21.69 -1.80
N GLY A 78 19.01 20.96 -2.88
CA GLY A 78 19.86 19.90 -3.43
C GLY A 78 19.07 18.72 -4.02
N GLU A 79 19.68 17.98 -4.94
CA GLU A 79 19.14 16.71 -5.45
C GLU A 79 19.20 15.63 -4.35
N GLN A 80 18.29 15.70 -3.38
CA GLN A 80 18.14 14.63 -2.42
C GLN A 80 17.35 13.49 -3.08
N LYS A 81 18.06 12.40 -3.42
CA LYS A 81 17.43 11.17 -3.90
C LYS A 81 16.33 10.75 -2.92
N SER A 82 15.09 10.74 -3.39
CA SER A 82 13.92 10.43 -2.59
C SER A 82 13.51 8.97 -2.82
N LEU A 83 12.65 8.43 -1.95
CA LEU A 83 12.00 7.16 -2.27
C LEU A 83 11.18 7.29 -3.55
N ALA A 84 10.60 8.47 -3.82
CA ALA A 84 9.73 8.69 -4.97
C ALA A 84 10.41 8.36 -6.31
N ASP A 85 11.71 8.63 -6.44
CA ASP A 85 12.48 8.37 -7.67
C ASP A 85 12.55 6.87 -8.03
N LYS A 86 12.20 5.98 -7.10
CA LYS A 86 12.27 4.52 -7.26
C LYS A 86 10.90 3.88 -7.42
N PHE A 87 9.81 4.64 -7.40
CA PHE A 87 8.44 4.11 -7.51
C PHE A 87 7.66 4.84 -8.60
N GLU A 88 6.70 4.13 -9.18
CA GLU A 88 5.97 4.58 -10.37
C GLU A 88 4.61 5.17 -10.00
N TYR A 89 4.05 4.73 -8.88
CA TYR A 89 2.77 5.21 -8.37
C TYR A 89 2.87 5.50 -6.88
N ILE A 90 2.53 6.73 -6.51
CA ILE A 90 2.65 7.23 -5.13
C ILE A 90 1.36 7.96 -4.77
N VAL A 91 0.76 7.58 -3.65
CA VAL A 91 -0.43 8.24 -3.11
C VAL A 91 -0.31 8.44 -1.61
N HIS A 92 -0.85 9.55 -1.12
CA HIS A 92 -0.84 9.90 0.31
C HIS A 92 -2.24 9.77 0.89
N GLY A 93 -2.35 9.19 2.08
CA GLY A 93 -3.63 8.81 2.67
C GLY A 93 -3.60 8.74 4.19
N LEU A 94 -4.73 8.32 4.76
CA LEU A 94 -4.97 8.26 6.20
C LEU A 94 -5.46 6.86 6.59
N VAL A 95 -4.84 6.29 7.63
CA VAL A 95 -5.36 5.09 8.30
C VAL A 95 -6.60 5.47 9.09
N TYR A 96 -7.78 5.05 8.64
CA TYR A 96 -9.04 5.44 9.27
C TYR A 96 -9.68 4.32 10.09
N LYS A 97 -9.17 3.09 9.98
CA LYS A 97 -9.66 1.95 10.77
C LYS A 97 -8.59 0.88 10.92
N VAL A 98 -8.46 0.37 12.15
CA VAL A 98 -7.70 -0.84 12.45
C VAL A 98 -8.62 -1.75 13.27
N SER A 99 -8.76 -3.01 12.86
CA SER A 99 -9.63 -3.97 13.53
C SER A 99 -8.99 -5.35 13.61
N MET A 100 -9.33 -6.13 14.64
CA MET A 100 -9.00 -7.55 14.69
C MET A 100 -10.05 -8.35 13.94
N ASP A 101 -9.60 -9.31 13.14
CA ASP A 101 -10.46 -10.32 12.54
C ASP A 101 -10.35 -11.60 13.37
N THR A 102 -11.50 -11.98 13.96
CA THR A 102 -11.67 -13.16 14.81
C THR A 102 -12.49 -14.25 14.13
N SER A 103 -12.74 -14.14 12.82
CA SER A 103 -13.56 -15.10 12.07
C SER A 103 -12.85 -16.44 11.82
N GLY A 104 -11.53 -16.49 11.95
CA GLY A 104 -10.71 -17.68 11.76
C GLY A 104 -10.01 -18.16 13.03
N PRO A 105 -9.39 -19.36 12.98
CA PRO A 105 -8.61 -19.89 14.11
C PRO A 105 -7.39 -19.00 14.44
N ASP A 106 -6.82 -18.36 13.42
CA ASP A 106 -5.69 -17.45 13.55
C ASP A 106 -6.16 -16.01 13.69
N LYS A 107 -5.66 -15.30 14.71
CA LYS A 107 -5.92 -13.88 14.90
C LYS A 107 -5.21 -13.08 13.80
N LYS A 108 -5.99 -12.39 12.96
CA LYS A 108 -5.45 -11.45 11.96
C LYS A 108 -5.83 -10.02 12.32
N VAL A 109 -5.02 -9.06 11.88
CA VAL A 109 -5.35 -7.64 11.95
C VAL A 109 -5.66 -7.14 10.55
N VAL A 110 -6.69 -6.31 10.45
CA VAL A 110 -7.11 -5.65 9.22
C VAL A 110 -6.93 -4.14 9.38
N VAL A 111 -6.11 -3.57 8.53
CA VAL A 111 -5.84 -2.13 8.44
C VAL A 111 -6.55 -1.58 7.22
N TYR A 112 -7.23 -0.46 7.39
CA TYR A 112 -7.87 0.27 6.31
C TYR A 112 -7.26 1.66 6.15
N VAL A 113 -6.90 2.01 4.92
CA VAL A 113 -6.29 3.29 4.56
C VAL A 113 -7.08 3.91 3.42
N SER A 114 -7.36 5.22 3.51
CA SER A 114 -8.04 5.98 2.46
C SER A 114 -7.09 6.99 1.83
N PHE A 115 -6.98 6.95 0.50
CA PHE A 115 -6.18 7.86 -0.32
C PHE A 115 -7.11 8.77 -1.13
N GLY A 116 -7.81 9.68 -0.43
CA GLY A 116 -8.75 10.61 -1.07
C GLY A 116 -9.97 9.94 -1.71
N GLY A 117 -10.39 8.78 -1.18
CA GLY A 117 -11.51 7.99 -1.71
C GLY A 117 -11.09 6.61 -2.22
N LEU A 118 -9.85 6.46 -2.71
CA LEU A 118 -9.30 5.14 -3.05
C LEU A 118 -8.98 4.37 -1.78
N GLN A 119 -9.48 3.14 -1.67
CA GLN A 119 -9.35 2.33 -0.45
C GLN A 119 -8.20 1.32 -0.54
N LEU A 120 -7.52 1.11 0.58
CA LEU A 120 -6.67 -0.05 0.82
C LEU A 120 -7.20 -0.79 2.04
N MET A 121 -7.35 -2.10 1.90
CA MET A 121 -7.54 -3.04 3.01
C MET A 121 -6.36 -4.02 3.01
N LEU A 122 -5.62 -4.04 4.12
CA LEU A 122 -4.50 -4.93 4.36
C LEU A 122 -4.84 -5.85 5.52
N LYS A 123 -4.97 -7.15 5.24
CA LYS A 123 -5.23 -8.19 6.25
C LYS A 123 -3.99 -9.05 6.40
N SER A 124 -3.40 -9.07 7.61
CA SER A 124 -2.16 -9.81 7.87
C SER A 124 -2.04 -10.25 9.34
N ASP A 125 -0.94 -10.92 9.64
CA ASP A 125 -0.51 -11.23 11.01
C ASP A 125 -0.27 -9.93 11.82
N PRO A 126 -0.64 -9.88 13.12
CA PRO A 126 -0.45 -8.70 13.95
C PRO A 126 0.97 -8.14 13.92
N LEU A 127 2.01 -8.98 13.88
CA LEU A 127 3.40 -8.53 13.88
C LEU A 127 3.77 -7.77 12.60
N LYS A 128 3.18 -8.14 11.45
CA LYS A 128 3.45 -7.45 10.17
C LYS A 128 2.83 -6.07 10.08
N VAL A 129 1.72 -5.85 10.78
CA VAL A 129 0.96 -4.59 10.72
C VAL A 129 0.98 -3.80 12.03
N GLN A 130 1.79 -4.21 13.02
CA GLN A 130 1.88 -3.59 14.34
C GLN A 130 2.23 -2.10 14.33
N LYS A 131 2.89 -1.62 13.26
CA LYS A 131 3.32 -0.22 13.12
C LYS A 131 2.17 0.71 12.73
N PHE A 132 1.12 0.21 12.10
CA PHE A 132 0.00 1.01 11.63
C PHE A 132 -0.84 1.49 12.82
N LYS A 133 -1.09 2.80 12.89
CA LYS A 133 -1.94 3.41 13.92
C LYS A 133 -3.13 4.11 13.30
N LEU A 134 -4.22 4.20 14.06
CA LEU A 134 -5.38 5.00 13.68
C LEU A 134 -4.98 6.48 13.54
N ASP A 135 -5.62 7.18 12.60
CA ASP A 135 -5.40 8.59 12.26
C ASP A 135 -3.98 8.91 11.77
N GLU A 136 -3.26 7.89 11.32
CA GLU A 136 -1.92 8.04 10.81
C GLU A 136 -1.89 8.36 9.32
N LYS A 137 -1.14 9.39 8.94
CA LYS A 137 -0.90 9.77 7.55
C LYS A 137 0.26 8.98 6.95
N LEU A 138 0.02 8.33 5.82
CA LEU A 138 0.96 7.42 5.17
C LEU A 138 1.02 7.62 3.66
N PHE A 139 2.16 7.33 3.08
CA PHE A 139 2.38 7.19 1.65
C PHE A 139 2.32 5.70 1.28
N LEU A 140 1.57 5.38 0.24
CA LEU A 140 1.66 4.12 -0.49
C LEU A 140 2.53 4.35 -1.73
N LEU A 141 3.52 3.49 -1.91
CA LEU A 141 4.42 3.49 -3.06
C LEU A 141 4.36 2.14 -3.76
N LEU A 142 4.18 2.14 -5.07
CA LEU A 142 4.13 0.94 -5.90
C LEU A 142 5.11 1.05 -7.07
N ARG A 143 5.77 -0.07 -7.35
CA ARG A 143 6.62 -0.25 -8.53
C ARG A 143 6.37 -1.62 -9.12
N LYS A 144 6.18 -1.70 -10.44
CA LYS A 144 6.11 -2.95 -11.16
C LYS A 144 7.46 -3.67 -11.12
N MET A 145 7.44 -4.95 -10.81
CA MET A 145 8.64 -5.78 -10.87
C MET A 145 8.76 -6.32 -12.30
N THR A 146 9.59 -5.68 -13.11
CA THR A 146 10.04 -6.25 -14.38
C THR A 146 10.94 -7.45 -14.11
N LYS A 147 10.72 -8.53 -14.86
CA LYS A 147 11.65 -9.67 -14.92
C LYS A 147 12.94 -9.27 -15.60
#